data_AF-A0A928TC75-F1
#
_entry.id   AF-A0A928TC75-F1
#
_cell.length_a   1.000
_cell.length_b   1.000
_cell.length_c   1.000
_cell.angle_alpha   90.00
_cell.angle_beta   90.00
_cell.angle_gamma   90.00
#
_symmetry.space_group_name_H-M   'P 1'
#
loop_
_entity.id
_entity.type
_entity.pdbx_description
1 polymer ?
#
loop_
_entity_poly.entity_id
_entity_poly.type
_entity_poly.pdbx_seq_one_letter_code
_entity_poly.pdbx_strand_id
1 'polypeptide(L)'
;MMILAFQLAAIAVGCAFFTWLVMHWALVPWRRSAGQHWAERARLLWTARRTAVWCALACASLGMFTVWKWAGDLPPYVTIPVLVAGLMLGCFPYSREIEPRYTFGTWARQTAWQLVVQFGLIGIGIGLLVSMPDVMDAAAWGRVAAGFGISALILSGAWLPLVMRAKHSSADLTSMQERLERITAEAGQVSGVRPRHIWLARTPIPNAAALPFVNAVLFTTRAMEVLDDDECRAIMLHEMEHLTEPLSVRLTRLFGAMGFLTFVFVNPVLHAWGGLGVVGLFAVFVILQRLINLLRRRMEHRADHAAIGGAGETSPVYARALEKLYEAGQLPAVMPGKSMVHPHLYDRMVQAGVTPDFPRPAAPARFSRPGLLCLALAATGYVMLLWP
;
A
#
# COMPACT_ATOMS: atom_id res chain seq x y z
N MET A 1 -1.03 -19.64 33.55
CA MET A 1 -0.40 -18.47 32.89
C MET A 1 0.87 -18.83 32.11
N MET A 2 1.85 -19.52 32.71
CA MET A 2 3.11 -19.88 32.03
C MET A 2 2.91 -20.73 30.76
N ILE A 3 2.04 -21.75 30.81
CA ILE A 3 1.73 -22.62 29.65
C ILE A 3 1.14 -21.81 28.49
N LEU A 4 0.19 -20.91 28.78
CA LEU A 4 -0.46 -20.08 27.78
C LEU A 4 0.53 -19.14 27.08
N ALA A 5 1.41 -18.47 27.86
CA ALA A 5 2.44 -17.61 27.31
C ALA A 5 3.40 -18.40 26.40
N PHE A 6 3.78 -19.61 26.81
CA PHE A 6 4.61 -20.50 26.00
C PHE A 6 3.93 -20.91 24.68
N GLN A 7 2.63 -21.27 24.72
CA GLN A 7 1.85 -21.60 23.53
C GLN A 7 1.77 -20.41 22.55
N LEU A 8 1.46 -19.22 23.04
CA LEU A 8 1.41 -18.01 22.22
C LEU A 8 2.77 -17.67 21.61
N ALA A 9 3.85 -17.79 22.39
CA ALA A 9 5.20 -17.61 21.87
C ALA A 9 5.55 -18.64 20.79
N ALA A 10 5.21 -19.92 21.00
CA ALA A 10 5.43 -20.97 20.01
C ALA A 10 4.66 -20.71 18.70
N ILE A 11 3.42 -20.22 18.78
CA ILE A 11 2.62 -19.84 17.60
C ILE A 11 3.27 -18.67 16.86
N ALA A 12 3.68 -17.61 17.56
CA ALA A 12 4.37 -16.48 16.94
C ALA A 12 5.68 -16.91 16.23
N VAL A 13 6.49 -17.75 16.89
CA VAL A 13 7.73 -18.31 16.32
C VAL A 13 7.41 -19.19 15.11
N GLY A 14 6.36 -20.01 15.18
CA GLY A 14 5.89 -20.81 14.06
C GLY A 14 5.49 -19.97 12.85
N CYS A 15 4.72 -18.89 13.06
CA CYS A 15 4.36 -17.93 12.00
C CYS A 15 5.59 -17.24 11.40
N ALA A 16 6.56 -16.85 12.24
CA ALA A 16 7.80 -16.24 11.78
C ALA A 16 8.62 -17.20 10.90
N PHE A 17 8.80 -18.44 11.37
CA PHE A 17 9.54 -19.46 10.64
C PHE A 17 8.87 -19.84 9.32
N PHE A 18 7.55 -20.06 9.34
CA PHE A 18 6.77 -20.34 8.13
C PHE A 18 6.90 -19.21 7.11
N THR A 19 6.75 -17.96 7.54
CA THR A 19 6.86 -16.79 6.66
C THR A 19 8.26 -16.67 6.07
N TRP A 20 9.29 -16.83 6.90
CA TRP A 20 10.67 -16.83 6.44
C TRP A 20 10.92 -17.92 5.38
N LEU A 21 10.47 -19.16 5.63
CA LEU A 21 10.66 -20.29 4.72
C LEU A 21 9.97 -20.06 3.37
N VAL A 22 8.69 -19.66 3.40
CA VAL A 22 7.90 -19.35 2.20
C VAL A 22 8.56 -18.25 1.39
N MET A 23 8.98 -17.16 2.04
CA MET A 23 9.61 -16.04 1.36
C MET A 23 11.01 -16.39 0.84
N HIS A 24 11.77 -17.21 1.57
CA HIS A 24 13.05 -17.73 1.12
C HIS A 24 12.88 -18.55 -0.16
N TRP A 25 11.84 -19.39 -0.25
CA TRP A 25 11.54 -20.14 -1.47
C TRP A 25 11.04 -19.23 -2.60
N ALA A 26 10.16 -18.28 -2.30
CA ALA A 26 9.61 -17.34 -3.28
C ALA A 26 10.65 -16.44 -3.92
N LEU A 27 11.75 -16.14 -3.23
CA LEU A 27 12.86 -15.33 -3.75
C LEU A 27 13.85 -16.10 -4.64
N VAL A 28 13.80 -17.43 -4.71
CA VAL A 28 14.75 -18.22 -5.52
C VAL A 28 14.83 -17.75 -6.99
N PRO A 29 13.72 -17.46 -7.71
CA PRO A 29 13.79 -16.94 -9.07
C PRO A 29 14.50 -15.58 -9.16
N TRP A 30 14.26 -14.68 -8.19
CA TRP A 30 14.89 -13.36 -8.14
C TRP A 30 16.39 -13.43 -7.79
N ARG A 31 16.80 -14.37 -6.93
CA ARG A 31 18.23 -14.61 -6.65
C ARG A 31 18.96 -15.13 -7.88
N ARG A 32 18.34 -16.04 -8.62
CA ARG A 32 18.91 -16.61 -9.85
C ARG A 32 19.03 -15.59 -10.98
N SER A 33 18.32 -14.47 -10.92
CA SER A 33 18.40 -13.40 -11.92
C SER A 33 19.45 -12.33 -11.60
N ALA A 34 20.41 -12.56 -10.69
CA ALA A 34 21.41 -11.58 -10.29
C ALA A 34 22.19 -10.93 -11.45
N GLY A 35 22.45 -11.67 -12.54
CA GLY A 35 23.12 -11.17 -13.74
C GLY A 35 22.19 -10.64 -14.85
N GLN A 36 20.88 -10.58 -14.62
CA GLN A 36 19.92 -10.04 -15.58
C GLN A 36 19.71 -8.53 -15.36
N HIS A 37 19.18 -7.86 -16.39
CA HIS A 37 18.80 -6.44 -16.30
C HIS A 37 17.82 -6.19 -15.15
N TRP A 38 17.88 -5.01 -14.53
CA TRP A 38 17.07 -4.69 -13.34
C TRP A 38 15.56 -4.87 -13.60
N ALA A 39 15.10 -4.58 -14.82
CA ALA A 39 13.69 -4.67 -15.22
C ALA A 39 13.15 -6.10 -15.11
N GLU A 40 13.96 -7.10 -15.50
CA GLU A 40 13.60 -8.51 -15.38
C GLU A 40 13.68 -9.00 -13.93
N ARG A 41 14.69 -8.53 -13.18
CA ARG A 41 14.78 -8.80 -11.74
C ARG A 41 13.55 -8.28 -10.99
N ALA A 42 13.12 -7.05 -11.28
CA ALA A 42 11.95 -6.43 -10.68
C ALA A 42 10.65 -7.22 -11.01
N ARG A 43 10.51 -7.70 -12.25
CA ARG A 43 9.39 -8.57 -12.66
C ARG A 43 9.31 -9.84 -11.81
N LEU A 44 10.44 -10.52 -11.62
CA LEU A 44 10.51 -11.73 -10.81
C LEU A 44 10.26 -11.43 -9.31
N LEU A 45 10.82 -10.33 -8.80
CA LEU A 45 10.62 -9.93 -7.41
C LEU A 45 9.15 -9.65 -7.08
N TRP A 46 8.40 -9.06 -8.00
CA TRP A 46 6.98 -8.77 -7.81
C TRP A 46 6.17 -10.02 -7.43
N THR A 47 6.50 -11.18 -8.02
CA THR A 47 5.83 -12.44 -7.68
C THR A 47 6.09 -12.87 -6.24
N ALA A 48 7.30 -12.63 -5.72
CA ALA A 48 7.63 -12.86 -4.31
C ALA A 48 6.89 -11.86 -3.41
N ARG A 49 6.84 -10.57 -3.75
CA ARG A 49 6.06 -9.56 -2.99
C ARG A 49 4.57 -9.94 -2.90
N ARG A 50 3.98 -10.45 -3.98
CA ARG A 50 2.60 -10.98 -3.97
C ARG A 50 2.45 -12.24 -3.11
N THR A 51 3.49 -13.07 -3.03
CA THR A 51 3.52 -14.25 -2.16
C THR A 51 3.40 -13.87 -0.69
N ALA A 52 4.04 -12.76 -0.26
CA ALA A 52 3.94 -12.28 1.12
C ALA A 52 2.49 -12.00 1.55
N VAL A 53 1.64 -11.49 0.64
CA VAL A 53 0.21 -11.27 0.91
C VAL A 53 -0.51 -12.59 1.18
N TRP A 54 -0.29 -13.61 0.34
CA TRP A 54 -0.89 -14.93 0.53
C TRP A 54 -0.35 -15.63 1.78
N CYS A 55 0.93 -15.45 2.09
CA CYS A 55 1.55 -15.93 3.31
C CYS A 55 0.89 -15.31 4.56
N ALA A 56 0.60 -14.01 4.54
CA ALA A 56 -0.10 -13.33 5.62
C ALA A 56 -1.51 -13.92 5.86
N LEU A 57 -2.26 -14.21 4.78
CA LEU A 57 -3.58 -14.86 4.90
C LEU A 57 -3.49 -16.29 5.44
N ALA A 58 -2.47 -17.06 5.02
CA ALA A 58 -2.22 -18.40 5.54
C ALA A 58 -1.89 -18.36 7.04
N CYS A 59 -0.99 -17.46 7.46
CA CYS A 59 -0.66 -17.25 8.87
C CYS A 59 -1.87 -16.81 9.69
N ALA A 60 -2.70 -15.91 9.16
CA ALA A 60 -3.90 -15.45 9.85
C ALA A 60 -4.90 -16.59 10.08
N SER A 61 -5.26 -17.33 9.04
CA SER A 61 -6.26 -18.42 9.13
C SER A 61 -5.76 -19.62 9.94
N LEU A 62 -4.60 -20.18 9.60
CA LEU A 62 -4.03 -21.33 10.31
C LEU A 62 -3.58 -20.97 11.72
N GLY A 63 -3.05 -19.77 11.91
CA GLY A 63 -2.67 -19.25 13.21
C GLY A 63 -3.88 -19.12 14.12
N MET A 64 -4.98 -18.52 13.64
CA MET A 64 -6.23 -18.43 14.40
C MET A 64 -6.79 -19.81 14.76
N PHE A 65 -6.79 -20.76 13.81
CA PHE A 65 -7.20 -22.14 14.09
C PHE A 65 -6.32 -22.80 15.17
N THR A 66 -5.00 -22.63 15.07
CA THR A 66 -4.04 -23.19 16.03
C THR A 66 -4.24 -22.59 17.42
N VAL A 67 -4.44 -21.27 17.52
CA VAL A 67 -4.74 -20.60 18.77
C VAL A 67 -6.03 -21.17 19.38
N TRP A 68 -7.11 -21.22 18.60
CA TRP A 68 -8.39 -21.76 19.05
C TRP A 68 -8.26 -23.20 19.56
N LYS A 69 -7.53 -24.05 18.85
CA LYS A 69 -7.37 -25.47 19.21
C LYS A 69 -6.51 -25.70 20.45
N TRP A 70 -5.43 -24.93 20.63
CA TRP A 70 -4.39 -25.24 21.62
C TRP A 70 -4.34 -24.26 22.80
N ALA A 71 -4.67 -22.99 22.57
CA ALA A 71 -4.68 -21.94 23.59
C ALA A 71 -6.10 -21.61 24.08
N GLY A 72 -7.12 -22.22 23.49
CA GLY A 72 -8.52 -22.02 23.82
C GLY A 72 -9.11 -20.77 23.19
N ASP A 73 -10.27 -20.35 23.70
CA ASP A 73 -11.00 -19.18 23.22
C ASP A 73 -10.38 -17.89 23.77
N LEU A 74 -9.25 -17.49 23.18
CA LEU A 74 -8.59 -16.25 23.52
C LEU A 74 -9.21 -15.06 22.76
N PRO A 75 -9.32 -13.89 23.41
CA PRO A 75 -9.86 -12.72 22.76
C PRO A 75 -9.01 -12.29 21.54
N PRO A 76 -9.64 -11.82 20.44
CA PRO A 76 -8.92 -11.39 19.24
C PRO A 76 -7.83 -10.32 19.47
N TYR A 77 -8.01 -9.46 20.47
CA TYR A 77 -7.02 -8.43 20.83
C TYR A 77 -5.72 -9.00 21.45
N VAL A 78 -5.70 -10.28 21.82
CA VAL A 78 -4.50 -11.01 22.23
C VAL A 78 -3.92 -11.78 21.04
N THR A 79 -4.77 -12.48 20.30
CA THR A 79 -4.34 -13.45 19.28
C THR A 79 -3.82 -12.77 18.01
N ILE A 80 -4.50 -11.72 17.53
CA ILE A 80 -4.12 -11.01 16.30
C ILE A 80 -2.73 -10.35 16.45
N PRO A 81 -2.42 -9.60 17.52
CA PRO A 81 -1.07 -9.03 17.69
C PRO A 81 0.04 -10.09 17.72
N VAL A 82 -0.20 -11.25 18.34
CA VAL A 82 0.78 -12.36 18.39
C VAL A 82 1.05 -12.91 16.98
N LEU A 83 0.01 -13.15 16.18
CA LEU A 83 0.13 -13.64 14.80
C LEU A 83 0.79 -12.59 13.89
N VAL A 84 0.40 -11.32 14.01
CA VAL A 84 1.00 -10.21 13.25
C VAL A 84 2.46 -10.04 13.62
N ALA A 85 2.83 -10.10 14.91
CA ALA A 85 4.22 -10.01 15.34
C ALA A 85 5.07 -11.15 14.74
N GLY A 86 4.58 -12.39 14.81
CA GLY A 86 5.24 -13.54 14.18
C GLY A 86 5.43 -13.35 12.68
N LEU A 87 4.36 -13.01 11.95
CA LEU A 87 4.39 -12.72 10.52
C LEU A 87 5.43 -11.63 10.19
N MET A 88 5.42 -10.50 10.92
CA MET A 88 6.34 -9.39 10.67
C MET A 88 7.79 -9.81 10.92
N LEU A 89 8.10 -10.50 12.01
CA LEU A 89 9.46 -10.97 12.28
C LEU A 89 9.99 -11.89 11.17
N GLY A 90 9.13 -12.76 10.64
CA GLY A 90 9.47 -13.60 9.48
C GLY A 90 9.71 -12.82 8.18
N CYS A 91 9.17 -11.59 8.06
CA CYS A 91 9.34 -10.74 6.89
C CYS A 91 10.68 -9.96 6.88
N PHE A 92 11.32 -9.75 8.03
CA PHE A 92 12.53 -8.94 8.11
C PHE A 92 13.70 -9.47 7.26
N PRO A 93 14.08 -10.76 7.31
CA PRO A 93 15.24 -11.26 6.56
C PRO A 93 15.12 -11.04 5.06
N TYR A 94 13.94 -11.28 4.47
CA TYR A 94 13.74 -11.08 3.04
C TYR A 94 13.71 -9.59 2.68
N SER A 95 13.16 -8.74 3.56
CA SER A 95 13.11 -7.28 3.33
C SER A 95 14.53 -6.69 3.29
N ARG A 96 15.39 -7.15 4.20
CA ARG A 96 16.82 -6.80 4.24
C ARG A 96 17.59 -7.35 3.04
N GLU A 97 17.24 -8.54 2.55
CA GLU A 97 17.87 -9.11 1.36
C GLU A 97 17.57 -8.30 0.10
N ILE A 98 16.32 -7.84 -0.05
CA ILE A 98 15.89 -7.00 -1.19
C ILE A 98 16.50 -5.61 -1.11
N GLU A 99 16.44 -4.98 0.07
CA GLU A 99 16.92 -3.63 0.32
C GLU A 99 17.86 -3.62 1.55
N PRO A 100 19.19 -3.76 1.33
CA PRO A 100 20.20 -3.87 2.39
C PRO A 100 20.23 -2.70 3.37
N ARG A 101 19.71 -1.52 2.99
CA ARG A 101 19.59 -0.36 3.89
C ARG A 101 18.62 -0.60 5.05
N TYR A 102 17.80 -1.65 5.01
CA TYR A 102 16.99 -2.05 6.15
C TYR A 102 17.86 -2.57 7.30
N THR A 103 18.10 -1.70 8.28
CA THR A 103 18.40 -2.12 9.64
C THR A 103 17.12 -2.56 10.35
N PHE A 104 17.22 -3.39 11.38
CA PHE A 104 16.06 -3.84 12.12
C PHE A 104 15.24 -2.66 12.69
N GLY A 105 15.90 -1.64 13.24
CA GLY A 105 15.21 -0.45 13.76
C GLY A 105 14.47 0.35 12.69
N THR A 106 15.07 0.56 11.52
CA THR A 106 14.41 1.24 10.40
C THR A 106 13.22 0.44 9.89
N TRP A 107 13.40 -0.87 9.71
CA TRP A 107 12.35 -1.78 9.29
C TRP A 107 11.19 -1.83 10.30
N ALA A 108 11.50 -1.98 11.59
CA ALA A 108 10.50 -2.07 12.66
C ALA A 108 9.68 -0.79 12.77
N ARG A 109 10.32 0.39 12.69
CA ARG A 109 9.61 1.68 12.69
C ARG A 109 8.69 1.84 11.48
N GLN A 110 9.17 1.51 10.27
CA GLN A 110 8.36 1.57 9.06
C GLN A 110 7.19 0.58 9.13
N THR A 111 7.45 -0.63 9.59
CA THR A 111 6.44 -1.67 9.78
C THR A 111 5.40 -1.22 10.79
N ALA A 112 5.82 -0.72 11.96
CA ALA A 112 4.91 -0.19 12.97
C ALA A 112 4.03 0.94 12.42
N TRP A 113 4.62 1.86 11.64
CA TRP A 113 3.85 2.91 10.98
C TRP A 113 2.82 2.37 9.99
N GLN A 114 3.24 1.42 9.14
CA GLN A 114 2.34 0.77 8.21
C GLN A 114 1.24 0.00 8.95
N LEU A 115 1.56 -0.66 10.07
CA LEU A 115 0.59 -1.36 10.90
C LEU A 115 -0.44 -0.37 11.47
N VAL A 116 0.02 0.74 12.06
CA VAL A 116 -0.88 1.75 12.63
C VAL A 116 -1.84 2.32 11.58
N VAL A 117 -1.33 2.66 10.39
CA VAL A 117 -2.17 3.24 9.33
C VAL A 117 -3.10 2.18 8.71
N GLN A 118 -2.56 1.02 8.32
CA GLN A 118 -3.30 -0.01 7.60
C GLN A 118 -4.25 -0.79 8.52
N PHE A 119 -3.75 -1.27 9.67
CA PHE A 119 -4.59 -1.98 10.65
C PHE A 119 -5.44 -1.02 11.46
N GLY A 120 -5.10 0.27 11.57
CA GLY A 120 -6.01 1.28 12.12
C GLY A 120 -7.31 1.35 11.31
N LEU A 121 -7.21 1.43 9.97
CA LEU A 121 -8.38 1.44 9.09
C LEU A 121 -9.17 0.13 9.12
N ILE A 122 -8.48 -1.01 9.09
CA ILE A 122 -9.14 -2.33 9.20
C ILE A 122 -9.80 -2.49 10.58
N GLY A 123 -9.13 -2.05 11.64
CA GLY A 123 -9.61 -2.08 13.02
C GLY A 123 -10.86 -1.24 13.21
N ILE A 124 -10.94 -0.06 12.59
CA ILE A 124 -12.18 0.74 12.53
C ILE A 124 -13.30 -0.06 11.86
N GLY A 125 -13.02 -0.66 10.70
CA GLY A 125 -14.01 -1.48 9.99
C GLY A 125 -14.52 -2.66 10.82
N ILE A 126 -13.63 -3.41 11.47
CA ILE A 126 -13.99 -4.54 12.35
C ILE A 126 -14.76 -4.04 13.58
N GLY A 127 -14.28 -2.98 14.24
CA GLY A 127 -14.95 -2.42 15.42
C GLY A 127 -16.36 -1.92 15.11
N LEU A 128 -16.55 -1.28 13.96
CA LEU A 128 -17.88 -0.92 13.47
C LEU A 128 -18.74 -2.15 13.19
N LEU A 129 -18.21 -3.14 12.45
CA LEU A 129 -18.94 -4.37 12.12
C LEU A 129 -19.43 -5.11 13.37
N VAL A 130 -18.58 -5.26 14.39
CA VAL A 130 -18.91 -5.95 15.64
C VAL A 130 -19.89 -5.14 16.50
N SER A 131 -19.85 -3.81 16.43
CA SER A 131 -20.74 -2.93 17.22
C SER A 131 -22.03 -2.52 16.49
N MET A 132 -22.28 -3.05 15.30
CA MET A 132 -23.51 -2.78 14.56
C MET A 132 -24.67 -3.62 15.11
N PRO A 133 -25.76 -2.96 15.55
CA PRO A 133 -26.96 -3.67 16.00
C PRO A 133 -27.75 -4.22 14.81
N ASP A 134 -28.64 -5.15 15.10
CA ASP A 134 -29.59 -5.72 14.14
C ASP A 134 -30.59 -4.68 13.62
N VAL A 135 -30.98 -3.71 14.46
CA VAL A 135 -31.85 -2.59 14.10
C VAL A 135 -31.10 -1.29 14.31
N MET A 136 -31.03 -0.47 13.27
CA MET A 136 -30.29 0.80 13.28
C MET A 136 -30.99 1.85 14.12
N ASP A 137 -30.39 2.21 15.25
CA ASP A 137 -30.80 3.35 16.09
C ASP A 137 -29.93 4.59 15.83
N ALA A 138 -30.27 5.71 16.47
CA ALA A 138 -29.51 6.96 16.34
C ALA A 138 -28.04 6.80 16.78
N ALA A 139 -27.79 5.96 17.79
CA ALA A 139 -26.45 5.70 18.29
C ALA A 139 -25.59 4.93 17.27
N ALA A 140 -26.16 3.94 16.57
CA ALA A 140 -25.50 3.19 15.51
C ALA A 140 -25.15 4.11 14.33
N TRP A 141 -26.07 4.98 13.91
CA TRP A 141 -25.76 5.99 12.89
C TRP A 141 -24.65 6.94 13.32
N GLY A 142 -24.63 7.35 14.60
CA GLY A 142 -23.52 8.11 15.18
C GLY A 142 -22.18 7.37 15.11
N ARG A 143 -22.15 6.08 15.45
CA ARG A 143 -20.94 5.23 15.34
C ARG A 143 -20.45 5.13 13.91
N VAL A 144 -21.34 4.87 12.95
CA VAL A 144 -21.01 4.83 11.52
C VAL A 144 -20.43 6.16 11.07
N ALA A 145 -21.11 7.28 11.36
CA ALA A 145 -20.64 8.61 10.98
C ALA A 145 -19.25 8.92 11.56
N ALA A 146 -19.01 8.60 12.84
CA ALA A 146 -17.72 8.76 13.48
C ALA A 146 -16.64 7.88 12.83
N GLY A 147 -16.92 6.60 12.57
CA GLY A 147 -15.96 5.69 11.95
C GLY A 147 -15.60 6.07 10.51
N PHE A 148 -16.59 6.53 9.72
CA PHE A 148 -16.34 7.11 8.39
C PHE A 148 -15.53 8.40 8.50
N GLY A 149 -15.85 9.29 9.44
CA GLY A 149 -15.11 10.54 9.69
C GLY A 149 -13.65 10.30 10.07
N ILE A 150 -13.38 9.36 10.98
CA ILE A 150 -12.02 8.97 11.38
C ILE A 150 -11.28 8.33 10.19
N SER A 151 -11.93 7.44 9.44
CA SER A 151 -11.32 6.82 8.26
C SER A 151 -10.96 7.86 7.19
N ALA A 152 -11.85 8.83 6.96
CA ALA A 152 -11.60 9.95 6.06
C ALA A 152 -10.45 10.84 6.54
N LEU A 153 -10.37 11.11 7.86
CA LEU A 153 -9.25 11.83 8.46
C LEU A 153 -7.92 11.11 8.21
N ILE A 154 -7.86 9.79 8.46
CA ILE A 154 -6.66 8.98 8.25
C ILE A 154 -6.25 8.99 6.77
N LEU A 155 -7.18 8.66 5.87
CA LEU A 155 -6.94 8.53 4.43
C LEU A 155 -6.63 9.87 3.73
N SER A 156 -7.17 10.98 4.21
CA SER A 156 -6.86 12.32 3.69
C SER A 156 -5.46 12.80 4.09
N GLY A 157 -4.84 12.20 5.11
CA GLY A 157 -3.56 12.65 5.64
C GLY A 157 -3.64 13.99 6.39
N ALA A 158 -4.84 14.50 6.71
CA ALA A 158 -5.04 15.77 7.42
C ALA A 158 -4.36 15.84 8.79
N TRP A 159 -3.99 14.70 9.36
CA TRP A 159 -3.26 14.55 10.61
C TRP A 159 -1.73 14.62 10.44
N LEU A 160 -1.19 14.41 9.23
CA LEU A 160 0.25 14.40 8.96
C LEU A 160 0.96 15.69 9.38
N PRO A 161 0.42 16.91 9.16
CA PRO A 161 1.07 18.14 9.63
C PRO A 161 1.26 18.20 11.16
N LEU A 162 0.51 17.42 11.94
CA LEU A 162 0.71 17.35 13.40
C LEU A 162 1.88 16.43 13.76
N VAL A 163 2.04 15.34 13.01
CA VAL A 163 3.06 14.31 13.28
C VAL A 163 4.40 14.66 12.63
N MET A 164 4.40 15.28 11.46
CA MET A 164 5.60 15.64 10.70
C MET A 164 6.25 16.96 11.15
N ARG A 165 5.79 17.57 12.25
CA ARG A 165 6.45 18.74 12.88
C ARG A 165 7.79 18.42 13.55
N ALA A 166 8.16 17.14 13.65
CA ALA A 166 9.42 16.74 14.25
C ALA A 166 10.60 17.23 13.38
N LYS A 167 11.45 18.09 13.95
CA LYS A 167 12.66 18.55 13.28
C LYS A 167 13.63 17.38 13.06
N HIS A 168 14.21 17.31 11.87
CA HIS A 168 15.31 16.39 11.57
C HIS A 168 16.56 16.82 12.35
N SER A 169 17.28 15.86 12.94
CA SER A 169 18.47 16.14 13.76
C SER A 169 19.79 15.89 13.02
N SER A 170 19.78 15.23 11.86
CA SER A 170 20.99 14.90 11.11
C SER A 170 21.24 15.89 9.97
N ALA A 171 22.49 16.34 9.83
CA ALA A 171 22.92 17.28 8.79
C ALA A 171 22.55 16.84 7.36
N ASP A 172 22.70 15.55 7.03
CA ASP A 172 22.35 15.02 5.72
C ASP A 172 20.87 15.22 5.36
N LEU A 173 19.98 15.00 6.32
CA LEU A 173 18.53 15.21 6.11
C LEU A 173 18.20 16.68 5.97
N THR A 174 18.88 17.56 6.72
CA THR A 174 18.73 19.00 6.57
C THR A 174 19.14 19.44 5.16
N SER A 175 20.30 18.98 4.67
CA SER A 175 20.77 19.29 3.32
C SER A 175 19.82 18.78 2.23
N MET A 176 19.31 17.54 2.36
CA MET A 176 18.30 17.00 1.43
C MET A 176 16.99 17.80 1.46
N GLN A 177 16.56 18.23 2.65
CA GLN A 177 15.35 19.06 2.81
C GLN A 177 15.54 20.43 2.17
N GLU A 178 16.67 21.11 2.38
CA GLU A 178 17.00 22.39 1.73
C GLU A 178 17.04 22.26 0.21
N ARG A 179 17.66 21.18 -0.31
CA ARG A 179 17.66 20.85 -1.74
C ARG A 179 16.23 20.67 -2.28
N LEU A 180 15.39 19.93 -1.57
CA LEU A 180 13.99 19.70 -1.94
C LEU A 180 13.19 21.01 -1.94
N GLU A 181 13.38 21.86 -0.93
CA GLU A 181 12.72 23.17 -0.82
C GLU A 181 13.11 24.10 -1.98
N ARG A 182 14.40 24.14 -2.35
CA ARG A 182 14.88 24.88 -3.52
C ARG A 182 14.21 24.40 -4.81
N ILE A 183 14.24 23.10 -5.07
CA ILE A 183 13.61 22.50 -6.26
C ILE A 183 12.11 22.78 -6.29
N THR A 184 11.46 22.73 -5.13
CA THR A 184 10.04 23.06 -4.99
C THR A 184 9.75 24.52 -5.33
N ALA A 185 10.61 25.45 -4.87
CA ALA A 185 10.46 26.87 -5.17
C ALA A 185 10.58 27.14 -6.68
N GLU A 186 11.56 26.52 -7.34
CA GLU A 186 11.75 26.60 -8.80
C GLU A 186 10.57 25.99 -9.57
N ALA A 187 10.14 24.78 -9.21
CA ALA A 187 8.99 24.12 -9.82
C ALA A 187 7.69 24.91 -9.62
N GLY A 188 7.54 25.58 -8.47
CA GLY A 188 6.40 26.45 -8.19
C GLY A 188 6.39 27.75 -9.00
N GLN A 189 7.56 28.26 -9.41
CA GLN A 189 7.63 29.38 -10.36
C GLN A 189 7.16 28.98 -11.76
N VAL A 190 7.49 27.75 -12.18
CA VAL A 190 7.10 27.23 -13.51
C VAL A 190 5.62 26.84 -13.57
N SER A 191 5.13 26.10 -12.57
CA SER A 191 3.76 25.57 -12.56
C SER A 191 2.71 26.57 -12.05
N GLY A 192 3.13 27.61 -11.33
CA GLY A 192 2.22 28.50 -10.60
C GLY A 192 1.58 27.86 -9.36
N VAL A 193 1.92 26.61 -9.02
CA VAL A 193 1.40 25.87 -7.87
C VAL A 193 2.41 25.93 -6.73
N ARG A 194 1.97 26.34 -5.54
CA ARG A 194 2.81 26.36 -4.34
C ARG A 194 2.24 25.39 -3.30
N PRO A 195 2.91 24.26 -3.03
CA PRO A 195 2.48 23.36 -1.97
C PRO A 195 2.57 24.06 -0.62
N ARG A 196 1.59 23.79 0.25
CA ARG A 196 1.58 24.31 1.62
C ARG A 196 2.63 23.61 2.48
N HIS A 197 2.87 22.33 2.22
CA HIS A 197 3.82 21.52 2.97
C HIS A 197 4.72 20.72 2.03
N ILE A 198 6.00 20.62 2.41
CA ILE A 198 7.02 19.87 1.69
C ILE A 198 7.71 18.99 2.72
N TRP A 199 7.63 17.68 2.54
CA TRP A 199 8.10 16.72 3.53
C TRP A 199 9.10 15.74 2.96
N LEU A 200 10.15 15.48 3.73
CA LEU A 200 11.11 14.41 3.48
C LEU A 200 10.85 13.22 4.40
N ALA A 201 10.36 12.11 3.85
CA ALA A 201 10.20 10.85 4.56
C ALA A 201 11.51 10.05 4.58
N ARG A 202 11.98 9.72 5.78
CA ARG A 202 13.14 8.83 5.97
C ARG A 202 12.76 7.37 5.76
N THR A 203 12.90 6.90 4.53
CA THR A 203 12.62 5.52 4.14
C THR A 203 13.56 5.08 3.02
N PRO A 204 13.99 3.80 3.00
CA PRO A 204 14.82 3.28 1.93
C PRO A 204 14.02 2.97 0.66
N ILE A 205 12.68 3.11 0.69
CA ILE A 205 11.84 2.92 -0.50
C ILE A 205 11.81 4.23 -1.30
N PRO A 206 12.22 4.22 -2.59
CA PRO A 206 12.13 5.39 -3.44
C PRO A 206 10.67 5.66 -3.79
N ASN A 207 10.21 6.85 -3.43
CA ASN A 207 8.88 7.33 -3.75
C ASN A 207 8.83 8.86 -3.70
N ALA A 208 7.90 9.42 -4.46
CA ALA A 208 7.38 10.77 -4.32
C ALA A 208 5.85 10.68 -4.39
N ALA A 209 5.15 11.56 -3.68
CA ALA A 209 3.69 11.56 -3.69
C ALA A 209 3.11 12.93 -3.35
N ALA A 210 2.12 13.34 -4.13
CA ALA A 210 1.22 14.43 -3.80
C ALA A 210 0.17 13.99 -2.76
N LEU A 211 -0.16 14.90 -1.85
CA LEU A 211 -1.21 14.74 -0.84
C LEU A 211 -2.23 15.89 -1.00
N PRO A 212 -3.20 15.74 -1.92
CA PRO A 212 -4.03 16.87 -2.35
C PRO A 212 -4.98 17.45 -1.29
N PHE A 213 -5.32 16.69 -0.24
CA PHE A 213 -6.19 17.16 0.84
C PHE A 213 -5.49 18.11 1.80
N VAL A 214 -4.17 17.96 1.97
CA VAL A 214 -3.35 18.84 2.83
C VAL A 214 -2.50 19.81 2.02
N ASN A 215 -2.62 19.76 0.69
CA ASN A 215 -1.79 20.53 -0.24
C ASN A 215 -0.29 20.34 0.08
N ALA A 216 0.17 19.09 0.05
CA ALA A 216 1.54 18.74 0.39
C ALA A 216 2.19 17.86 -0.67
N VAL A 217 3.51 17.93 -0.78
CA VAL A 217 4.32 16.98 -1.55
C VAL A 217 5.28 16.28 -0.61
N LEU A 218 5.38 14.96 -0.73
CA LEU A 218 6.25 14.10 0.05
C LEU A 218 7.31 13.50 -0.87
N PHE A 219 8.58 13.68 -0.55
CA PHE A 219 9.69 12.92 -1.16
C PHE A 219 10.27 11.98 -0.12
N THR A 220 10.85 10.88 -0.58
CA THR A 220 11.61 9.96 0.27
C THR A 220 13.09 10.24 0.19
N THR A 221 13.83 9.93 1.25
CA THR A 221 15.30 10.03 1.24
C THR A 221 15.91 9.23 0.10
N ARG A 222 15.38 8.02 -0.18
CA ARG A 222 15.86 7.21 -1.29
C ARG A 222 15.62 7.85 -2.66
N ALA A 223 14.49 8.53 -2.86
CA ALA A 223 14.26 9.29 -4.11
C ALA A 223 15.29 10.41 -4.28
N MET A 224 15.56 11.18 -3.22
CA MET A 224 16.56 12.25 -3.25
C MET A 224 17.99 11.76 -3.48
N GLU A 225 18.31 10.53 -3.07
CA GLU A 225 19.63 9.91 -3.32
C GLU A 225 19.85 9.50 -4.78
N VAL A 226 18.79 9.08 -5.49
CA VAL A 226 18.93 8.49 -6.84
C VAL A 226 18.64 9.48 -7.96
N LEU A 227 17.88 10.53 -7.67
CA LEU A 227 17.50 11.54 -8.65
C LEU A 227 18.41 12.77 -8.55
N ASP A 228 18.83 13.26 -9.72
CA ASP A 228 19.48 14.57 -9.83
C ASP A 228 18.45 15.73 -9.71
N ASP A 229 18.91 16.97 -9.76
CA ASP A 229 18.05 18.15 -9.53
C ASP A 229 17.00 18.31 -10.63
N ASP A 230 17.34 18.03 -11.89
CA ASP A 230 16.42 18.15 -13.02
C ASP A 230 15.36 17.06 -12.99
N GLU A 231 15.76 15.83 -12.65
CA GLU A 231 14.85 14.71 -12.43
C GLU A 231 13.92 14.95 -11.24
N CYS A 232 14.44 15.42 -10.10
CA CYS A 232 13.62 15.81 -8.95
C CYS A 232 12.63 16.92 -9.32
N ARG A 233 13.06 17.92 -10.10
CA ARG A 233 12.18 19.00 -10.57
C ARG A 233 11.08 18.46 -11.48
N ALA A 234 11.40 17.54 -12.38
CA ALA A 234 10.44 16.89 -13.26
C ALA A 234 9.39 16.08 -12.48
N ILE A 235 9.83 15.29 -11.49
CA ILE A 235 8.91 14.57 -10.58
C ILE A 235 8.06 15.57 -9.76
N MET A 236 8.67 16.62 -9.21
CA MET A 236 7.96 17.64 -8.43
C MET A 236 6.85 18.33 -9.25
N LEU A 237 7.13 18.70 -10.50
CA LEU A 237 6.13 19.29 -11.39
C LEU A 237 4.93 18.36 -11.61
N HIS A 238 5.18 17.07 -11.81
CA HIS A 238 4.13 16.06 -11.92
C HIS A 238 3.33 15.92 -10.62
N GLU A 239 3.99 15.81 -9.47
CA GLU A 239 3.28 15.72 -8.18
C GLU A 239 2.49 17.01 -7.86
N MET A 240 2.97 18.19 -8.26
CA MET A 240 2.24 19.45 -8.11
C MET A 240 0.97 19.49 -8.95
N GLU A 241 0.95 18.87 -10.12
CA GLU A 241 -0.24 18.78 -10.97
C GLU A 241 -1.38 18.08 -10.22
N HIS A 242 -1.08 17.02 -9.47
CA HIS A 242 -2.06 16.33 -8.62
C HIS A 242 -2.66 17.21 -7.52
N LEU A 243 -1.98 18.29 -7.10
CA LEU A 243 -2.52 19.24 -6.11
C LEU A 243 -3.61 20.13 -6.70
N THR A 244 -3.64 20.30 -8.02
CA THR A 244 -4.65 21.08 -8.74
C THR A 244 -5.91 20.28 -9.08
N GLU A 245 -5.94 18.99 -8.74
CA GLU A 245 -7.09 18.12 -9.01
C GLU A 245 -8.39 18.68 -8.40
N PRO A 246 -9.50 18.67 -9.15
CA PRO A 246 -10.77 19.18 -8.64
C PRO A 246 -11.25 18.36 -7.44
N LEU A 247 -12.03 18.99 -6.55
CA LEU A 247 -12.48 18.35 -5.31
C LEU A 247 -13.26 17.05 -5.57
N SER A 248 -14.02 16.96 -6.66
CA SER A 248 -14.75 15.76 -7.06
C SER A 248 -13.84 14.54 -7.30
N VAL A 249 -12.66 14.76 -7.89
CA VAL A 249 -11.63 13.73 -8.12
C VAL A 249 -11.08 13.25 -6.78
N ARG A 250 -10.71 14.19 -5.91
CA ARG A 250 -10.18 13.92 -4.57
C ARG A 250 -11.17 13.12 -3.73
N LEU A 251 -12.44 13.55 -3.70
CA LEU A 251 -13.51 12.85 -2.98
C LEU A 251 -13.78 11.46 -3.58
N THR A 252 -13.77 11.30 -4.91
CA THR A 252 -13.95 9.98 -5.55
C THR A 252 -12.87 8.99 -5.13
N ARG A 253 -11.61 9.43 -5.03
CA ARG A 253 -10.50 8.58 -4.54
C ARG A 253 -10.72 8.19 -3.07
N LEU A 254 -11.08 9.16 -2.23
CA LEU A 254 -11.35 8.97 -0.80
C LEU A 254 -12.50 7.99 -0.55
N PHE A 255 -13.66 8.20 -1.17
CA PHE A 255 -14.80 7.30 -1.06
C PHE A 255 -14.51 5.91 -1.64
N GLY A 256 -13.74 5.82 -2.72
CA GLY A 256 -13.27 4.54 -3.25
C GLY A 256 -12.43 3.75 -2.28
N ALA A 257 -11.52 4.41 -1.57
CA ALA A 257 -10.70 3.78 -0.52
C ALA A 257 -11.54 3.32 0.69
N MET A 258 -12.64 4.01 0.99
CA MET A 258 -13.57 3.65 2.08
C MET A 258 -14.66 2.66 1.67
N GLY A 259 -14.74 2.25 0.40
CA GLY A 259 -15.84 1.40 -0.09
C GLY A 259 -15.97 0.05 0.64
N PHE A 260 -14.91 -0.45 1.27
CA PHE A 260 -14.98 -1.67 2.10
C PHE A 260 -15.84 -1.49 3.36
N LEU A 261 -16.02 -0.26 3.85
CA LEU A 261 -16.85 0.03 5.03
C LEU A 261 -18.34 -0.26 4.79
N THR A 262 -18.77 -0.47 3.55
CA THR A 262 -20.13 -0.94 3.25
C THR A 262 -20.44 -2.27 3.94
N PHE A 263 -19.45 -3.12 4.20
CA PHE A 263 -19.65 -4.38 4.92
C PHE A 263 -19.96 -4.22 6.41
N VAL A 264 -19.81 -3.02 6.99
CA VAL A 264 -20.27 -2.75 8.36
C VAL A 264 -21.78 -3.03 8.51
N PHE A 265 -22.56 -2.88 7.44
CA PHE A 265 -24.01 -3.11 7.46
C PHE A 265 -24.41 -4.57 7.33
N VAL A 266 -23.50 -5.55 7.36
CA VAL A 266 -23.83 -6.97 7.20
C VAL A 266 -24.88 -7.43 8.23
N ASN A 267 -24.70 -7.14 9.52
CA ASN A 267 -25.64 -7.56 10.57
C ASN A 267 -27.06 -6.98 10.38
N PRO A 268 -27.26 -5.65 10.28
CA PRO A 268 -28.60 -5.10 10.11
C PRO A 268 -29.27 -5.54 8.80
N VAL A 269 -28.48 -5.70 7.74
CA VAL A 269 -29.00 -6.19 6.44
C VAL A 269 -29.42 -7.65 6.53
N LEU A 270 -28.61 -8.49 7.19
CA LEU A 270 -28.92 -9.90 7.42
C LEU A 270 -30.16 -10.06 8.29
N HIS A 271 -30.33 -9.23 9.32
CA HIS A 271 -31.51 -9.24 10.18
C HIS A 271 -32.79 -8.85 9.41
N ALA A 272 -32.75 -7.78 8.62
CA ALA A 272 -33.93 -7.28 7.91
C ALA A 272 -34.32 -8.10 6.68
N TRP A 273 -33.34 -8.65 5.94
CA TRP A 273 -33.58 -9.28 4.63
C TRP A 273 -32.95 -10.67 4.47
N GLY A 274 -32.42 -11.25 5.56
CA GLY A 274 -31.77 -12.55 5.52
C GLY A 274 -30.56 -12.59 4.56
N GLY A 275 -30.26 -13.79 4.06
CA GLY A 275 -29.14 -13.98 3.12
C GLY A 275 -29.26 -13.18 1.83
N LEU A 276 -30.48 -12.94 1.34
CA LEU A 276 -30.73 -12.11 0.15
C LEU A 276 -30.26 -10.66 0.34
N GLY A 277 -30.44 -10.12 1.56
CA GLY A 277 -29.89 -8.82 1.92
C GLY A 277 -28.38 -8.75 1.75
N VAL A 278 -27.65 -9.75 2.24
CA VAL A 278 -26.18 -9.81 2.16
C VAL A 278 -25.71 -9.91 0.71
N VAL A 279 -26.40 -10.70 -0.13
CA VAL A 279 -26.15 -10.74 -1.58
C VAL A 279 -26.38 -9.36 -2.21
N GLY A 280 -27.45 -8.67 -1.84
CA GLY A 280 -27.73 -7.30 -2.26
C GLY A 280 -26.64 -6.30 -1.85
N LEU A 281 -26.15 -6.39 -0.60
CA LEU A 281 -25.06 -5.56 -0.09
C LEU A 281 -23.77 -5.78 -0.89
N PHE A 282 -23.43 -7.04 -1.19
CA PHE A 282 -22.29 -7.37 -2.04
C PHE A 282 -22.45 -6.83 -3.46
N ALA A 283 -23.65 -6.93 -4.04
CA ALA A 283 -23.95 -6.36 -5.35
C ALA A 283 -23.78 -4.83 -5.36
N VAL A 284 -24.27 -4.13 -4.33
CA VAL A 284 -24.07 -2.68 -4.14
C VAL A 284 -22.58 -2.35 -4.07
N PHE A 285 -21.80 -3.10 -3.29
CA PHE A 285 -20.34 -2.91 -3.22
C PHE A 285 -19.68 -3.07 -4.60
N VAL A 286 -20.01 -4.13 -5.35
CA VAL A 286 -19.46 -4.36 -6.71
C VAL A 286 -19.85 -3.23 -7.67
N ILE A 287 -21.10 -2.78 -7.64
CA ILE A 287 -21.58 -1.66 -8.46
C ILE A 287 -20.82 -0.38 -8.10
N LEU A 288 -20.69 -0.07 -6.81
CA LEU A 288 -19.95 1.10 -6.33
C LEU A 288 -18.50 1.08 -6.81
N GLN A 289 -17.81 -0.06 -6.66
CA GLN A 289 -16.43 -0.22 -7.14
C GLN A 289 -16.33 -0.06 -8.66
N ARG A 290 -17.30 -0.58 -9.43
CA ARG A 290 -17.35 -0.38 -10.88
C ARG A 290 -17.56 1.09 -11.24
N LEU A 291 -18.50 1.78 -10.60
CA LEU A 291 -18.76 3.20 -10.84
C LEU A 291 -17.53 4.04 -10.52
N ILE A 292 -16.87 3.79 -9.40
CA ILE A 292 -15.64 4.48 -9.02
C ILE A 292 -14.52 4.23 -10.04
N ASN A 293 -14.36 3.00 -10.52
CA ASN A 293 -13.39 2.68 -11.57
C ASN A 293 -13.73 3.35 -12.91
N LEU A 294 -15.02 3.46 -13.26
CA LEU A 294 -15.45 4.18 -14.46
C LEU A 294 -15.16 5.69 -14.35
N LEU A 295 -15.40 6.29 -13.19
CA LEU A 295 -15.08 7.69 -12.93
C LEU A 295 -13.57 7.93 -12.98
N ARG A 296 -12.76 7.06 -12.37
CA ARG A 296 -11.29 7.11 -12.44
C ARG A 296 -10.79 7.13 -13.89
N ARG A 297 -11.28 6.21 -14.73
CA ARG A 297 -10.91 6.17 -16.16
C ARG A 297 -11.30 7.44 -16.92
N ARG A 298 -12.49 7.99 -16.66
CA ARG A 298 -12.91 9.26 -17.29
C ARG A 298 -12.04 10.44 -16.86
N MET A 299 -11.53 10.40 -15.63
CA MET A 299 -10.65 11.43 -15.10
C MET A 299 -9.25 11.33 -15.69
N GLU A 300 -8.72 10.10 -15.85
CA GLU A 300 -7.44 9.84 -16.54
C GLU A 300 -7.48 10.40 -17.97
N HIS A 301 -8.49 10.07 -18.77
CA HIS A 301 -8.61 10.62 -20.12
C HIS A 301 -8.70 12.15 -20.16
N ARG A 302 -9.29 12.79 -19.15
CA ARG A 302 -9.35 14.25 -19.06
C ARG A 302 -7.98 14.84 -18.68
N ALA A 303 -7.24 14.17 -17.81
CA ALA A 303 -5.88 14.56 -17.45
C ALA A 303 -4.94 14.40 -18.66
N ASP A 304 -5.01 13.27 -19.37
CA ASP A 304 -4.23 13.02 -20.58
C ASP A 304 -4.50 14.07 -21.67
N HIS A 305 -5.77 14.48 -21.86
CA HIS A 305 -6.11 15.54 -22.80
C HIS A 305 -5.63 16.93 -22.36
N ALA A 306 -5.52 17.20 -21.05
CA ALA A 306 -4.93 18.43 -20.54
C ALA A 306 -3.38 18.40 -20.61
N ALA A 307 -2.77 17.22 -20.44
CA ALA A 307 -1.34 16.98 -20.50
C ALA A 307 -0.76 17.05 -21.92
N ILE A 308 -1.57 16.87 -22.98
CA ILE A 308 -1.15 17.20 -24.36
C ILE A 308 -0.75 18.69 -24.49
N GLY A 309 -1.20 19.56 -23.58
CA GLY A 309 -0.75 20.95 -23.47
C GLY A 309 0.30 21.24 -22.38
N GLY A 310 0.65 20.26 -21.55
CA GLY A 310 1.56 20.42 -20.40
C GLY A 310 2.80 19.52 -20.53
N ALA A 311 3.98 20.12 -20.66
CA ALA A 311 5.26 19.44 -20.92
C ALA A 311 5.75 18.44 -19.83
N GLY A 312 4.91 18.05 -18.85
CA GLY A 312 5.28 17.26 -17.67
C GLY A 312 5.39 15.76 -17.91
N GLU A 313 4.33 15.11 -18.41
CA GLU A 313 4.31 13.63 -18.51
C GLU A 313 5.05 13.06 -19.72
N THR A 314 5.18 13.84 -20.80
CA THR A 314 5.89 13.45 -22.03
C THR A 314 7.35 13.89 -22.04
N SER A 315 7.86 14.46 -20.94
CA SER A 315 9.26 14.88 -20.84
C SER A 315 10.21 13.67 -20.78
N PRO A 316 11.25 13.62 -21.64
CA PRO A 316 12.30 12.61 -21.54
C PRO A 316 12.97 12.55 -20.17
N VAL A 317 13.14 13.70 -19.50
CA VAL A 317 13.75 13.79 -18.16
C VAL A 317 12.85 13.12 -17.13
N TYR A 318 11.54 13.36 -17.19
CA TYR A 318 10.58 12.73 -16.29
C TYR A 318 10.55 11.20 -16.48
N ALA A 319 10.57 10.73 -17.72
CA ALA A 319 10.61 9.29 -18.03
C ALA A 319 11.87 8.61 -17.48
N ARG A 320 13.05 9.25 -17.58
CA ARG A 320 14.31 8.77 -16.99
C ARG A 320 14.30 8.82 -15.46
N ALA A 321 13.72 9.86 -14.87
CA ALA A 321 13.54 9.94 -13.43
C ALA A 321 12.67 8.78 -12.90
N LEU A 322 11.56 8.47 -13.58
CA LEU A 322 10.73 7.32 -13.24
C LEU A 322 11.47 5.99 -13.38
N GLU A 323 12.26 5.83 -14.44
CA GLU A 323 13.11 4.64 -14.61
C GLU A 323 14.03 4.43 -13.41
N LYS A 324 14.74 5.47 -12.95
CA LYS A 324 15.60 5.40 -11.75
C LYS A 324 14.83 5.05 -10.49
N LEU A 325 13.63 5.62 -10.30
CA LEU A 325 12.77 5.27 -9.15
C LEU A 325 12.30 3.81 -9.21
N TYR A 326 11.94 3.31 -10.40
CA TYR A 326 11.52 1.93 -10.61
C TYR A 326 12.68 0.95 -10.40
N GLU A 327 13.87 1.27 -10.91
CA GLU A 327 15.08 0.51 -10.71
C GLU A 327 15.43 0.44 -9.21
N ALA A 328 15.50 1.60 -8.54
CA ALA A 328 15.82 1.67 -7.13
C ALA A 328 14.76 0.98 -6.25
N GLY A 329 13.49 0.98 -6.65
CA GLY A 329 12.39 0.32 -5.95
C GLY A 329 12.18 -1.14 -6.35
N GLN A 330 12.92 -1.61 -7.37
CA GLN A 330 12.73 -2.88 -8.05
C GLN A 330 11.26 -3.13 -8.41
N LEU A 331 10.63 -2.15 -9.04
CA LEU A 331 9.24 -2.21 -9.53
C LEU A 331 9.21 -2.68 -11.00
N PRO A 332 8.28 -3.57 -11.39
CA PRO A 332 8.20 -4.04 -12.77
C PRO A 332 7.96 -2.89 -13.76
N ALA A 333 8.74 -2.83 -14.84
CA ALA A 333 8.51 -1.87 -15.91
C ALA A 333 7.15 -2.07 -16.62
N VAL A 334 6.64 -3.32 -16.59
CA VAL A 334 5.29 -3.69 -17.03
C VAL A 334 4.59 -4.39 -15.87
N MET A 335 3.55 -3.75 -15.33
CA MET A 335 2.78 -4.24 -14.19
C MET A 335 1.70 -5.25 -14.61
N PRO A 336 1.25 -6.15 -13.72
CA PRO A 336 0.21 -7.11 -14.05
C PRO A 336 -1.19 -6.48 -14.07
N GLY A 337 -1.95 -6.75 -15.12
CA GLY A 337 -3.36 -6.34 -15.25
C GLY A 337 -3.58 -5.18 -16.22
N LYS A 338 -4.84 -4.96 -16.60
CA LYS A 338 -5.27 -3.94 -17.58
C LYS A 338 -5.90 -2.69 -16.95
N SER A 339 -5.99 -2.63 -15.62
CA SER A 339 -6.73 -1.59 -14.88
C SER A 339 -5.79 -0.84 -13.93
N MET A 340 -4.70 -0.31 -14.47
CA MET A 340 -3.85 0.62 -13.71
C MET A 340 -4.25 2.05 -14.01
N VAL A 341 -4.03 2.92 -13.02
CA VAL A 341 -4.31 4.36 -13.10
C VAL A 341 -3.30 5.08 -14.01
N HIS A 342 -2.08 4.55 -14.12
CA HIS A 342 -1.05 5.06 -15.02
C HIS A 342 -0.63 3.97 -16.01
N PRO A 343 -0.19 4.34 -17.23
CA PRO A 343 0.41 3.40 -18.17
C PRO A 343 1.67 2.74 -17.60
N HIS A 344 2.09 1.62 -18.20
CA HIS A 344 3.32 0.94 -17.82
C HIS A 344 4.54 1.85 -18.03
N LEU A 345 5.57 1.74 -17.19
CA LEU A 345 6.80 2.54 -17.32
C LEU A 345 7.37 2.47 -18.74
N TYR A 346 7.50 1.26 -19.29
CA TYR A 346 8.03 1.07 -20.64
C TYR A 346 7.25 1.87 -21.68
N ASP A 347 5.92 1.84 -21.59
CA ASP A 347 5.05 2.51 -22.55
C ASP A 347 5.13 4.04 -22.37
N ARG A 348 5.28 4.54 -21.13
CA ARG A 348 5.52 5.96 -20.82
C ARG A 348 6.86 6.45 -21.36
N MET A 349 7.91 5.65 -21.24
CA MET A 349 9.23 5.99 -21.79
C MET A 349 9.18 6.12 -23.31
N VAL A 350 8.59 5.14 -24.00
CA VAL A 350 8.42 5.18 -25.46
C VAL A 350 7.57 6.38 -25.88
N GLN A 351 6.48 6.68 -25.17
CA GLN A 351 5.64 7.85 -25.44
C GLN A 351 6.39 9.18 -25.25
N ALA A 352 7.32 9.24 -24.28
CA ALA A 352 8.20 10.38 -24.05
C ALA A 352 9.40 10.44 -25.03
N GLY A 353 9.43 9.58 -26.06
CA GLY A 353 10.54 9.50 -27.03
C GLY A 353 11.82 8.90 -26.46
N VAL A 354 11.78 8.29 -25.27
CA VAL A 354 12.90 7.63 -24.63
C VAL A 354 12.87 6.14 -24.99
N THR A 355 13.92 5.68 -25.66
CA THR A 355 14.11 4.23 -25.89
C THR A 355 14.77 3.61 -24.65
N PRO A 356 14.08 2.68 -23.93
CA PRO A 356 14.70 1.94 -22.84
C PRO A 356 15.83 1.06 -23.35
N ASP A 357 16.86 0.82 -22.54
CA ASP A 357 17.99 -0.06 -22.87
C ASP A 357 17.69 -1.55 -22.69
N PHE A 358 16.45 -1.88 -22.32
CA PHE A 358 15.92 -3.24 -22.22
C PHE A 358 14.69 -3.42 -23.13
N PRO A 359 14.48 -4.63 -23.70
CA PRO A 359 13.25 -4.92 -24.44
C PRO A 359 12.04 -4.91 -23.50
N ARG A 360 10.84 -4.63 -24.04
CA ARG A 360 9.59 -4.62 -23.25
C ARG A 360 9.43 -5.91 -22.45
N PRO A 361 9.53 -5.88 -21.10
CA PRO A 361 9.46 -7.10 -20.30
C PRO A 361 8.04 -7.70 -20.33
N ALA A 362 7.95 -9.01 -20.10
CA ALA A 362 6.66 -9.64 -19.82
C ALA A 362 6.06 -9.08 -18.52
N ALA A 363 4.74 -9.15 -18.37
CA ALA A 363 4.12 -8.87 -17.09
C ALA A 363 4.52 -9.95 -16.05
N PRO A 364 4.62 -9.61 -14.75
CA PRO A 364 4.80 -10.59 -13.69
C PRO A 364 3.70 -11.65 -13.69
N ALA A 365 4.06 -12.88 -13.33
CA ALA A 365 3.07 -13.92 -13.11
C ALA A 365 2.13 -13.54 -11.96
N ARG A 366 0.85 -13.91 -12.06
CA ARG A 366 -0.14 -13.63 -11.01
C ARG A 366 0.15 -14.37 -9.71
N PHE A 367 0.67 -15.59 -9.84
CA PHE A 367 0.97 -16.49 -8.74
C PHE A 367 2.35 -17.12 -8.89
N SER A 368 3.01 -17.32 -7.75
CA SER A 368 4.17 -18.19 -7.61
C SER A 368 3.71 -19.54 -7.03
N ARG A 369 4.52 -20.60 -7.18
CA ARG A 369 4.20 -21.91 -6.54
C ARG A 369 4.05 -21.80 -5.01
N PRO A 370 4.94 -21.10 -4.27
CA PRO A 370 4.74 -20.88 -2.84
C PRO A 370 3.48 -20.06 -2.55
N GLY A 371 3.15 -19.09 -3.40
CA GLY A 371 1.92 -18.29 -3.26
C GLY A 371 0.65 -19.12 -3.40
N LEU A 372 0.62 -20.07 -4.35
CA LEU A 372 -0.49 -21.02 -4.50
C LEU A 372 -0.61 -21.95 -3.28
N LEU A 373 0.53 -22.44 -2.76
CA LEU A 373 0.55 -23.22 -1.53
C LEU A 373 -0.05 -22.42 -0.36
N CYS A 374 0.40 -21.18 -0.14
CA CYS A 374 -0.14 -20.32 0.91
C CYS A 374 -1.64 -20.06 0.72
N LEU A 375 -2.11 -19.85 -0.51
CA LEU A 375 -3.52 -19.69 -0.79
C LEU A 375 -4.33 -20.94 -0.43
N ALA A 376 -3.84 -22.13 -0.79
CA ALA A 376 -4.47 -23.40 -0.44
C ALA A 376 -4.50 -23.65 1.07
N LEU A 377 -3.38 -23.34 1.76
CA LEU A 377 -3.29 -23.38 3.21
C LEU A 377 -4.25 -22.40 3.88
N ALA A 378 -4.38 -21.19 3.34
CA ALA A 378 -5.32 -20.19 3.85
C ALA A 378 -6.77 -20.66 3.72
N ALA A 379 -7.14 -21.22 2.56
CA ALA A 379 -8.46 -21.80 2.33
C ALA A 379 -8.73 -22.97 3.29
N THR A 380 -7.74 -23.84 3.49
CA THR A 380 -7.84 -24.98 4.41
C THR A 380 -8.04 -24.51 5.85
N GLY A 381 -7.23 -23.56 6.33
CA GLY A 381 -7.38 -22.98 7.67
C GLY A 381 -8.74 -22.31 7.87
N TYR A 382 -9.25 -21.64 6.84
CA TYR A 382 -10.60 -21.07 6.87
C TYR A 382 -11.70 -22.15 6.99
N VAL A 383 -11.60 -23.25 6.23
CA VAL A 383 -12.54 -24.38 6.34
C VAL A 383 -12.50 -25.00 7.73
N MET A 384 -11.30 -25.19 8.30
CA MET A 384 -11.12 -25.72 9.66
C MET A 384 -11.73 -24.80 10.73
N LEU A 385 -11.71 -23.47 10.53
CA LEU A 385 -12.37 -22.52 11.43
C LEU A 385 -13.91 -22.59 11.35
N LEU A 386 -14.47 -22.96 10.20
CA LEU A 386 -15.91 -23.11 10.01
C LEU A 386 -16.43 -24.46 10.48
N TRP A 387 -15.57 -25.49 10.53
CA TRP A 387 -15.89 -26.84 10.96
C TRP A 387 -14.99 -27.29 12.12
N PRO A 388 -15.18 -26.70 13.32
CA PRO A 388 -14.33 -26.89 14.50
C PRO A 388 -14.16 -28.35 14.97
#